data_AF-A0A1I8N239-F1
#
_entry.id   AF-A0A1I8N239-F1
#
_cell.length_a   1.000
_cell.length_b   1.000
_cell.length_c   1.000
_cell.angle_alpha   90.00
_cell.angle_beta   90.00
_cell.angle_gamma   90.00
#
_symmetry.space_group_name_H-M   'P 1'
#
loop_
_entity.id
_entity.type
_entity.pdbx_description
1 polymer ?
#
loop_
_entity_poly.entity_id
_entity_poly.type
_entity_poly.pdbx_seq_one_letter_code
_entity_poly.pdbx_strand_id
1 'polypeptide(L)'
;MFLKKVSLRSAKDKQHFCSGTILNYQWILTAAHCFTFIRSPKDLVIQYGSNELKPLNPQYKNVERIVKHEGYNPTVTIHDIALLKLETPLPIYPSIWHVQLVEDPTTAYENKEVILIGWGLNEVSFEKFQ
;
A
#
# COMPACT_ATOMS: atom_id res chain seq x y z
N MET A 1 7.30 -14.95 -8.49
CA MET A 1 6.37 -14.30 -7.54
C MET A 1 6.33 -12.81 -7.88
N PHE A 2 5.15 -12.26 -8.16
CA PHE A 2 5.00 -10.85 -8.53
C PHE A 2 4.78 -9.98 -7.29
N LEU A 3 5.57 -8.91 -7.16
CA LEU A 3 5.48 -7.97 -6.06
C LEU A 3 4.48 -6.89 -6.42
N LYS A 4 3.27 -7.05 -5.90
CA LYS A 4 2.15 -6.08 -6.03
C LYS A 4 1.98 -5.20 -4.79
N LYS A 5 2.78 -5.45 -3.75
CA LYS A 5 2.73 -4.77 -2.44
C LYS A 5 3.92 -3.83 -2.25
N VAL A 6 3.69 -2.77 -1.51
CA VAL A 6 4.72 -1.84 -1.01
C VAL A 6 4.54 -1.65 0.49
N SER A 7 5.63 -1.27 1.15
CA SER A 7 5.65 -0.93 2.57
C SER A 7 5.78 0.58 2.71
N LEU A 8 4.81 1.24 3.35
CA LEU A 8 4.90 2.65 3.70
C LEU A 8 5.79 2.79 4.93
N ARG A 9 6.72 3.75 4.83
CA ARG A 9 7.84 3.90 5.75
C ARG A 9 7.99 5.34 6.18
N SER A 10 8.24 5.57 7.47
CA SER A 10 8.63 6.90 7.95
C SER A 10 9.92 7.33 7.24
N ALA A 11 9.96 8.55 6.72
CA ALA A 11 11.14 9.07 6.03
C ALA A 11 12.33 9.24 6.99
N LYS A 12 12.05 9.46 8.28
CA LYS A 12 13.04 9.74 9.33
C LYS A 12 13.88 8.52 9.71
N ASP A 13 13.23 7.38 9.95
CA ASP A 13 13.85 6.17 10.53
C ASP A 13 13.58 4.90 9.71
N LYS A 14 12.84 5.00 8.60
CA LYS A 14 12.43 3.88 7.74
C LYS A 14 11.62 2.82 8.51
N GLN A 15 10.94 3.20 9.59
CA GLN A 15 10.02 2.32 10.28
C GLN A 15 8.78 2.05 9.41
N HIS A 16 8.39 0.78 9.29
CA HIS A 16 7.14 0.38 8.65
C HIS A 16 5.95 0.81 9.51
N PHE A 17 4.95 1.43 8.89
CA PHE A 17 3.71 1.78 9.60
C PHE A 17 2.44 1.37 8.86
N CYS A 18 2.49 1.18 7.54
CA CYS A 18 1.35 0.74 6.74
C CYS A 18 1.82 0.00 5.48
N SER A 19 0.89 -0.70 4.82
CA SER A 19 1.11 -1.32 3.51
C SER A 19 0.33 -0.59 2.41
N GLY A 20 0.72 -0.83 1.16
CA GLY A 20 0.01 -0.34 -0.01
C GLY A 20 0.10 -1.32 -1.18
N THR A 21 -0.75 -1.10 -2.17
CA THR A 21 -0.88 -1.92 -3.37
C THR A 21 -0.54 -1.10 -4.61
N ILE A 22 0.26 -1.67 -5.51
CA ILE A 22 0.63 -1.01 -6.76
C ILE A 22 -0.57 -1.05 -7.72
N LEU A 23 -1.11 0.12 -8.08
CA LEU A 23 -2.17 0.24 -9.10
C LEU A 23 -1.59 0.40 -10.51
N ASN A 24 -0.50 1.13 -10.60
CA ASN A 24 0.33 1.26 -11.80
C ASN A 24 1.73 1.74 -11.35
N TYR A 25 2.61 2.02 -12.30
CA TYR A 25 3.99 2.39 -11.98
C TYR A 25 4.14 3.72 -11.22
N GLN A 26 3.12 4.57 -11.11
CA GLN A 26 3.21 5.85 -10.40
C GLN A 26 2.19 6.01 -9.26
N TRP A 27 1.21 5.11 -9.15
CA TRP A 27 0.12 5.22 -8.18
C TRP A 27 0.04 3.99 -7.27
N ILE A 28 -0.04 4.26 -5.97
CA ILE A 28 -0.21 3.25 -4.92
C ILE A 28 -1.58 3.46 -4.24
N LEU A 29 -2.33 2.38 -4.09
CA LEU A 29 -3.56 2.33 -3.29
C LEU A 29 -3.22 1.96 -1.83
N THR A 30 -3.85 2.61 -0.87
CA THR A 30 -3.72 2.30 0.56
C THR A 30 -4.93 2.82 1.33
N ALA A 31 -4.90 2.70 2.66
CA ALA A 31 -5.95 3.20 3.54
C ALA A 31 -5.71 4.67 3.92
N ALA A 32 -6.78 5.43 4.13
CA ALA A 32 -6.69 6.83 4.54
C ALA A 32 -6.21 6.99 5.98
N HIS A 33 -6.55 6.05 6.87
CA HIS A 33 -6.16 6.08 8.28
C HIS A 33 -4.64 6.06 8.49
N CYS A 34 -3.88 5.50 7.52
CA CYS A 34 -2.42 5.47 7.53
C CYS A 34 -1.80 6.87 7.64
N PHE A 35 -2.54 7.92 7.30
CA PHE A 35 -2.07 9.30 7.26
C PHE A 35 -2.64 10.18 8.38
N THR A 36 -3.21 9.59 9.43
CA THR A 36 -3.74 10.34 10.58
C THR A 36 -2.67 11.22 11.24
N PHE A 37 -1.44 10.72 11.33
CA PHE A 37 -0.30 11.40 11.97
C PHE A 37 0.78 11.88 10.99
N ILE A 38 0.55 11.72 9.68
CA ILE A 38 1.47 12.17 8.63
C ILE A 38 1.06 13.60 8.22
N ARG A 39 2.01 14.55 8.31
CA ARG A 39 1.73 15.97 8.02
C ARG A 39 2.07 16.35 6.58
N SER A 40 3.05 15.67 5.99
CA SER A 40 3.57 15.95 4.66
C SER A 40 3.89 14.66 3.90
N PRO A 41 3.73 14.64 2.56
CA PRO A 41 4.27 13.55 1.72
C PRO A 41 5.77 13.30 1.94
N LYS A 42 6.53 14.32 2.34
CA LYS A 42 7.97 14.22 2.64
C LYS A 42 8.27 13.44 3.92
N ASP A 43 7.27 13.24 4.79
CA ASP A 43 7.43 12.50 6.03
C ASP A 43 7.41 10.97 5.80
N LEU A 44 7.16 10.52 4.58
CA LEU A 44 7.18 9.10 4.22
C LEU A 44 7.92 8.81 2.92
N VAL A 45 8.30 7.54 2.79
CA VAL A 45 8.73 6.91 1.54
C VAL A 45 7.99 5.59 1.38
N ILE A 46 7.92 5.07 0.16
CA ILE A 46 7.51 3.68 -0.06
C ILE A 46 8.76 2.81 -0.21
N GLN A 47 8.74 1.60 0.36
CA GLN A 47 9.70 0.53 0.06
C GLN A 47 9.04 -0.47 -0.89
N TYR A 48 9.72 -0.81 -1.97
CA TYR A 48 9.21 -1.70 -3.01
C TYR A 48 10.25 -2.78 -3.37
N GLY A 49 9.84 -3.75 -4.21
CA GLY A 49 10.78 -4.69 -4.81
C GLY A 49 11.32 -5.77 -3.87
N SER A 50 10.75 -5.96 -2.67
CA SER A 50 11.14 -7.02 -1.75
C SER A 50 9.97 -7.70 -1.04
N ASN A 51 10.13 -8.98 -0.72
CA ASN A 51 9.26 -9.73 0.18
C ASN A 51 9.64 -9.56 1.66
N GLU A 52 10.86 -9.13 1.95
CA GLU A 52 11.34 -8.94 3.31
C GLU A 52 11.01 -7.52 3.80
N LEU A 53 10.69 -7.40 5.08
CA LEU A 53 10.48 -6.09 5.68
C LEU A 53 11.83 -5.36 5.89
N LYS A 54 12.93 -6.09 6.08
CA LYS A 54 14.28 -5.54 6.26
C LYS A 54 15.27 -6.21 5.28
N PRO A 55 15.12 -5.98 3.96
CA PRO A 55 16.02 -6.57 2.98
C PRO A 55 17.43 -5.96 3.10
N LEU A 56 18.44 -6.69 2.66
CA LEU A 56 19.83 -6.21 2.61
C LEU A 56 19.99 -4.92 1.79
N ASN A 57 19.27 -4.82 0.65
CA ASN A 57 19.32 -3.69 -0.28
C ASN A 57 17.94 -3.07 -0.48
N PRO A 58 17.42 -2.28 0.49
CA PRO A 58 16.08 -1.71 0.39
C PRO A 58 16.00 -0.66 -0.72
N GLN A 59 14.92 -0.71 -1.50
CA GLN A 59 14.62 0.25 -2.56
C GLN A 59 13.50 1.17 -2.11
N TYR A 60 13.67 2.49 -2.28
CA TYR A 60 12.70 3.49 -1.86
C TYR A 60 12.26 4.42 -2.99
N LYS A 61 11.02 4.92 -2.93
CA LYS A 61 10.54 6.06 -3.71
C LYS A 61 9.90 7.10 -2.81
N ASN A 62 10.11 8.37 -3.17
CA ASN A 62 9.43 9.49 -2.54
C ASN A 62 7.98 9.60 -3.02
N VAL A 63 7.16 10.22 -2.18
CA VAL A 63 5.75 10.50 -2.45
C VAL A 63 5.61 11.99 -2.80
N GLU A 64 5.03 12.26 -3.96
CA GLU A 64 4.68 13.62 -4.42
C GLU A 64 3.41 14.11 -3.71
N ARG A 65 2.39 13.25 -3.67
CA ARG A 65 1.05 13.63 -3.19
C ARG A 65 0.36 12.48 -2.49
N ILE A 66 -0.34 12.82 -1.41
CA ILE A 66 -1.30 11.94 -0.71
C ILE A 66 -2.71 12.45 -1.05
N VAL A 67 -3.58 11.59 -1.56
CA VAL A 67 -4.97 11.89 -1.90
C VAL A 67 -5.86 10.98 -1.08
N LYS A 68 -6.40 11.49 0.04
CA LYS A 68 -7.42 10.79 0.81
C LYS A 68 -8.77 10.94 0.12
N HIS A 69 -9.62 9.93 0.22
CA HIS A 69 -11.00 10.05 -0.22
C HIS A 69 -11.67 11.25 0.47
N GLU A 70 -12.41 12.05 -0.29
CA GLU A 70 -13.03 13.29 0.22
C GLU A 70 -14.06 13.02 1.33
N GLY A 71 -14.75 11.88 1.25
CA GLY A 71 -15.67 11.41 2.28
C GLY A 71 -15.02 10.67 3.46
N TYR A 72 -13.69 10.55 3.53
CA TYR A 72 -13.06 9.83 4.63
C TYR A 72 -13.40 10.45 5.98
N ASN A 73 -14.00 9.65 6.88
CA ASN A 73 -14.27 10.06 8.25
C ASN A 73 -13.50 9.16 9.23
N PRO A 74 -12.52 9.68 9.97
CA PRO A 74 -11.71 8.89 10.89
C PRO A 74 -12.46 8.41 12.13
N THR A 75 -13.61 9.01 12.48
CA THR A 75 -14.39 8.63 13.66
C THR A 75 -15.18 7.35 13.43
N VAL A 76 -15.71 7.17 12.22
CA VAL A 76 -16.52 5.99 11.83
C VAL A 76 -15.83 5.08 10.83
N THR A 77 -14.60 5.42 10.43
CA THR A 77 -13.76 4.67 9.46
C THR A 77 -14.47 4.40 8.13
N ILE A 78 -15.32 5.34 7.69
CA ILE A 78 -15.98 5.24 6.38
C ILE A 78 -15.06 5.82 5.30
N HIS A 79 -15.13 5.23 4.10
CA HIS A 79 -14.30 5.61 2.95
C HIS A 79 -12.80 5.64 3.27
N ASP A 80 -12.32 4.62 3.98
CA ASP A 80 -10.93 4.47 4.40
C ASP A 80 -10.02 4.04 3.22
N ILE A 81 -9.89 4.93 2.25
CA ILE A 81 -9.15 4.73 1.02
C ILE A 81 -8.37 5.99 0.66
N ALA A 82 -7.14 5.79 0.21
CA ALA A 82 -6.25 6.86 -0.23
C ALA A 82 -5.34 6.39 -1.37
N LEU A 83 -4.90 7.36 -2.17
CA LEU A 83 -3.94 7.18 -3.24
C LEU A 83 -2.65 7.94 -2.92
N LEU A 84 -1.51 7.32 -3.24
CA LEU A 84 -0.21 7.98 -3.25
C LEU A 84 0.27 8.12 -4.69
N LYS A 85 0.62 9.35 -5.07
CA LYS A 85 1.36 9.62 -6.30
C LYS A 85 2.85 9.64 -5.99
N LEU A 86 3.62 8.81 -6.68
CA LEU A 86 5.07 8.78 -6.55
C LEU A 86 5.72 9.93 -7.33
N GLU A 87 6.77 10.52 -6.77
CA GLU A 87 7.54 11.60 -7.41
C GLU A 87 8.18 11.14 -8.73
N THR A 88 8.62 9.88 -8.77
CA THR A 88 9.07 9.22 -10.00
C THR A 88 8.45 7.83 -10.11
N PRO A 89 8.12 7.36 -11.33
CA PRO A 89 7.59 6.01 -11.51
C PRO A 89 8.52 4.93 -10.96
N LEU A 90 7.94 3.83 -10.52
CA LEU A 90 8.62 2.57 -10.25
C LEU A 90 9.31 2.08 -11.53
N PRO A 91 10.51 1.49 -11.41
CA PRO A 91 11.17 0.89 -12.54
C PRO A 91 10.35 -0.28 -13.08
N ILE A 92 10.37 -0.45 -14.40
CA ILE A 92 9.71 -1.56 -15.08
C ILE A 92 10.62 -2.78 -14.94
N TYR A 93 10.30 -3.65 -13.98
CA TYR A 93 10.96 -4.94 -13.79
C TYR A 93 9.94 -6.07 -13.82
N PRO A 94 10.28 -7.27 -14.34
CA PRO A 94 9.37 -8.42 -14.36
C PRO A 94 8.83 -8.83 -12.99
N SER A 95 9.56 -8.51 -11.92
CA SER A 95 9.17 -8.82 -10.54
C SER A 95 8.21 -7.80 -9.92
N ILE A 96 8.07 -6.60 -10.50
CA ILE A 96 7.17 -5.54 -10.02
C ILE A 96 5.93 -5.53 -10.90
N TRP A 97 4.76 -5.75 -10.30
CA TRP A 97 3.51 -5.83 -11.04
C TRP A 97 2.42 -5.04 -10.33
N HIS A 98 1.38 -4.67 -11.05
CA HIS A 98 0.23 -3.98 -10.49
C HIS A 98 -0.99 -4.90 -10.40
N VAL A 99 -1.95 -4.54 -9.54
CA VAL A 99 -3.27 -5.19 -9.54
C VAL A 99 -4.12 -4.65 -10.68
N GLN A 100 -5.15 -5.40 -11.07
CA GLN A 100 -6.24 -4.91 -11.89
C GLN A 100 -7.42 -4.59 -10.98
N LEU A 101 -8.07 -3.46 -11.22
CA LEU A 101 -9.30 -3.10 -10.54
C LEU A 101 -10.47 -3.85 -11.17
N VAL A 102 -11.49 -4.09 -10.36
CA VAL A 102 -12.74 -4.66 -10.85
C VAL A 102 -13.48 -3.59 -11.65
N GLU A 103 -13.87 -3.92 -12.88
CA GLU A 103 -14.58 -2.98 -13.76
C GLU A 103 -16.06 -2.87 -13.41
N ASP A 104 -16.68 -3.97 -12.99
CA ASP A 104 -18.10 -4.01 -12.62
C ASP A 104 -18.27 -4.09 -11.09
N PRO A 105 -18.72 -3.00 -10.44
CA PRO A 105 -18.93 -2.97 -8.99
C PRO A 105 -20.05 -3.90 -8.50
N THR A 106 -20.86 -4.45 -9.42
CA THR A 106 -21.92 -5.42 -9.10
C THR A 106 -21.44 -6.88 -9.15
N THR A 107 -20.20 -7.13 -9.57
CA THR A 107 -19.61 -8.47 -9.55
C THR A 107 -19.55 -8.99 -8.12
N ALA A 108 -20.35 -10.01 -7.82
CA ALA A 108 -20.32 -10.68 -6.52
C ALA A 108 -19.06 -11.56 -6.40
N TYR A 109 -18.27 -11.34 -5.36
CA TYR A 109 -17.10 -12.15 -5.01
C TYR A 109 -17.38 -13.12 -3.85
N GLU A 110 -18.65 -13.47 -3.63
CA GLU A 110 -19.04 -14.41 -2.59
C GLU A 110 -18.39 -15.77 -2.79
N ASN A 111 -17.90 -16.35 -1.69
CA ASN A 111 -17.26 -17.68 -1.65
C ASN A 111 -16.05 -17.83 -2.59
N LYS A 112 -15.36 -16.73 -2.91
CA LYS A 112 -14.09 -16.77 -3.63
C LYS A 112 -12.93 -16.81 -2.65
N GLU A 113 -11.98 -17.71 -2.89
CA GLU A 113 -10.72 -17.69 -2.16
C GLU A 113 -9.94 -16.42 -2.50
N VAL A 114 -9.47 -15.73 -1.46
CA VAL A 114 -8.65 -14.53 -1.59
C VAL A 114 -7.31 -14.73 -0.87
N ILE A 115 -6.29 -14.03 -1.34
CA ILE A 115 -4.96 -14.06 -0.73
C ILE A 115 -4.70 -12.69 -0.10
N LEU A 116 -4.58 -12.67 1.23
CA LEU A 116 -4.07 -11.53 1.96
C LEU A 116 -2.53 -11.63 2.05
N ILE A 117 -1.83 -10.57 1.67
CA ILE A 117 -0.36 -10.53 1.74
C ILE A 117 0.07 -9.25 2.44
N GLY A 118 0.86 -9.39 3.50
CA GLY A 118 1.41 -8.28 4.27
C GLY A 118 2.60 -8.72 5.09
N TRP A 119 3.07 -7.83 5.96
CA TRP A 119 4.20 -8.12 6.87
C TRP A 119 3.79 -8.24 8.33
N GLY A 120 2.53 -7.93 8.68
CA GLY A 120 2.07 -7.82 10.06
C GLY A 120 2.72 -6.64 10.79
N LEU A 121 1.92 -5.82 11.47
CA LEU A 121 2.46 -4.79 12.37
C LEU A 121 2.67 -5.35 13.79
N ASN A 122 1.84 -6.33 14.17
CA ASN A 122 1.92 -7.10 15.41
C ASN A 122 1.97 -8.59 15.03
N GLU A 123 2.57 -9.43 15.88
CA GLU A 123 2.91 -10.83 15.59
C GLU A 123 1.80 -11.65 14.90
N VAL A 124 2.27 -12.51 13.98
CA VAL A 124 1.61 -13.60 13.24
C VAL A 124 0.15 -13.88 13.63
N SER A 125 -0.78 -13.45 12.77
CA SER A 125 -1.98 -14.25 12.51
C SER A 125 -2.11 -14.47 11.00
N PHE A 126 -1.90 -15.72 10.59
CA PHE A 126 -2.42 -16.20 9.32
C PHE A 126 -3.91 -16.48 9.54
N GLU A 127 -4.75 -15.45 9.42
CA GLU A 127 -6.18 -15.69 9.32
C GLU A 127 -6.48 -16.10 7.87
N LYS A 128 -6.82 -17.38 7.70
CA LYS A 128 -7.60 -17.81 6.54
C LYS A 128 -8.96 -17.14 6.68
N PHE A 129 -9.23 -16.13 5.86
CA PHE A 129 -10.60 -15.68 5.64
C PHE A 129 -11.30 -16.80 4.85
N GLN A 130 -12.11 -17.58 5.57
CA GLN A 130 -13.00 -18.61 5.01
C GLN A 130 -14.35 -17.99 4.67
#